data_AF-A0A971LNC7-F1
#
_entry.id   AF-A0A971LNC7-F1
#
_cell.length_a   1.000
_cell.length_b   1.000
_cell.length_c   1.000
_cell.angle_alpha   90.00
_cell.angle_beta   90.00
_cell.angle_gamma   90.00
#
_symmetry.space_group_name_H-M   'P 1'
#
loop_
_entity.id
_entity.type
_entity.pdbx_description
1 polymer ?
#
loop_
_entity_poly.entity_id
_entity_poly.type
_entity_poly.pdbx_seq_one_letter_code
_entity_poly.pdbx_strand_id
1 'polypeptide(L)'
;MQTDIKQINQTSLEVSITVEAEKAGEAYQKFLQKSAKRFDVPGFRKGKAPLAMVERLHGERIRGLFEEDYAIDVFNEAAQEHELSYLMNPMVSTLEWPEDGDFKVVFELEQEPKIEFASLEGLKIPFKPMLLEEQVDSFIEKLIEQNGTIQDVETAAEDDIVGGELSFEEEGEPTIAKVNIQAFNDEDGQYTKLIGAKTGDKIELELVGDDISRDIDHDYTEEFDVIPDKIYPCTLDVEAVTRLVYPKADDEFAKDLEFENLDEMKAKIADDMKEKVENFNIKGKHSAILAKLYKDNPFELPRRTLSHMVQQELEQYSPEYHQILQELVVQRTVTEMVNFYLMSALVKKAELEPTDEMVDAFIQHSAIMEEMSPGAFREKYFKDEVSEHFKQDALAHHILQEIAAKNEFVEPEPEPEEPEAADADQTEEIKEEQ
;
A
#
# COMPACT_ATOMS: atom_id res chain seq x y z
N MET A 1 -10.49 24.05 -39.38
CA MET A 1 -9.79 23.53 -38.20
C MET A 1 -8.86 22.46 -38.70
N GLN A 2 -7.60 22.52 -38.30
CA GLN A 2 -6.60 21.50 -38.60
C GLN A 2 -6.14 20.92 -37.27
N THR A 3 -6.14 19.60 -37.18
CA THR A 3 -5.72 18.86 -36.00
C THR A 3 -4.54 17.97 -36.37
N ASP A 4 -3.47 18.04 -35.58
CA ASP A 4 -2.31 17.16 -35.68
C ASP A 4 -2.17 16.40 -34.36
N ILE A 5 -2.08 15.07 -34.44
CA ILE A 5 -1.99 14.18 -33.27
C ILE A 5 -0.66 13.45 -33.34
N LYS A 6 0.15 13.59 -32.29
CA LYS A 6 1.49 13.04 -32.21
C LYS A 6 1.64 12.19 -30.96
N GLN A 7 2.15 10.97 -31.13
CA GLN A 7 2.51 10.09 -30.01
C GLN A 7 3.84 10.54 -29.40
N ILE A 8 3.84 10.82 -28.09
CA ILE A 8 5.04 11.18 -27.34
C ILE A 8 5.73 9.91 -26.82
N ASN A 9 4.98 9.08 -26.10
CA ASN A 9 5.42 7.81 -25.52
C ASN A 9 4.26 6.80 -25.51
N GLN A 10 4.31 5.68 -24.77
CA GLN A 10 3.22 4.68 -24.81
C GLN A 10 1.88 5.21 -24.30
N THR A 11 1.91 6.12 -23.33
CA THR A 11 0.73 6.62 -22.61
C THR A 11 0.41 8.08 -22.86
N SER A 12 1.24 8.83 -23.60
CA SER A 12 1.11 10.27 -23.78
C SER A 12 1.01 10.68 -25.25
N LEU A 13 0.08 11.59 -25.52
CA LEU A 13 -0.22 12.16 -26.83
C LEU A 13 -0.16 13.69 -26.76
N GLU A 14 0.33 14.30 -27.83
CA GLU A 14 0.25 15.74 -28.09
C GLU A 14 -0.80 15.98 -29.19
N VAL A 15 -1.74 16.89 -28.95
CA VAL A 15 -2.78 17.27 -29.91
C VAL A 15 -2.67 18.76 -30.19
N SER A 16 -2.24 19.09 -31.40
CA SER A 16 -2.10 20.46 -31.87
C SER A 16 -3.31 20.83 -32.73
N ILE A 17 -4.07 21.84 -32.30
CA ILE A 17 -5.26 22.33 -33.00
C ILE A 17 -4.99 23.74 -33.51
N THR A 18 -5.22 23.96 -34.80
CA THR A 18 -5.15 25.27 -35.45
C THR A 18 -6.51 25.64 -36.03
N VAL A 19 -7.03 26.79 -35.62
CA VAL A 19 -8.27 27.37 -36.13
C VAL A 19 -7.95 28.67 -36.86
N GLU A 20 -8.41 28.75 -38.12
CA GLU A 20 -8.25 29.91 -38.99
C GLU A 20 -8.73 31.20 -38.31
N ALA A 21 -7.96 32.29 -38.46
CA ALA A 21 -8.23 33.59 -37.84
C ALA A 21 -9.68 34.09 -38.02
N GLU A 22 -10.26 33.90 -39.21
CA GLU A 22 -11.65 34.29 -39.51
C GLU A 22 -12.66 33.58 -38.59
N LYS A 23 -12.51 32.26 -38.42
CA LYS A 23 -13.41 31.45 -37.58
C LYS A 23 -13.25 31.76 -36.09
N ALA A 24 -12.01 31.90 -35.65
CA ALA A 24 -11.70 32.29 -34.27
C ALA A 24 -12.27 33.69 -33.96
N GLY A 25 -12.11 34.64 -34.88
CA GLY A 25 -12.67 35.99 -34.77
C GLY A 25 -14.20 36.01 -34.71
N GLU A 26 -14.88 35.22 -35.53
CA GLU A 26 -16.34 35.08 -35.47
C GLU A 26 -16.82 34.50 -34.12
N ALA A 27 -16.12 33.49 -33.61
CA ALA A 27 -16.40 32.90 -32.31
C ALA A 27 -16.19 33.91 -31.17
N TYR A 28 -15.10 34.69 -31.22
CA TYR A 28 -14.84 35.75 -30.27
C TYR A 28 -15.91 36.84 -30.27
N GLN A 29 -16.36 37.28 -31.45
CA GLN A 29 -17.43 38.28 -31.54
C GLN A 29 -18.75 37.79 -30.91
N LYS A 30 -19.10 36.51 -31.11
CA LYS A 30 -20.26 35.89 -30.44
C LYS A 30 -20.06 35.83 -28.92
N PHE A 31 -18.86 35.47 -28.47
CA PHE A 31 -18.51 35.42 -27.06
C PHE A 31 -18.58 36.81 -26.41
N LEU A 32 -17.98 37.82 -27.04
CA LEU A 32 -17.99 39.22 -26.61
C LEU A 32 -19.44 39.73 -26.45
N GLN A 33 -20.34 39.44 -27.39
CA GLN A 33 -21.75 39.81 -27.29
C GLN A 33 -22.47 39.17 -26.10
N LYS A 34 -22.16 37.91 -25.79
CA LYS A 34 -22.72 37.18 -24.63
C LYS A 34 -22.16 37.73 -23.32
N SER A 35 -20.84 37.94 -23.28
CA SER A 35 -20.08 38.38 -22.11
C SER A 35 -20.36 39.85 -21.77
N ALA A 36 -20.55 40.73 -22.76
CA ALA A 36 -20.90 42.14 -22.57
C ALA A 36 -22.17 42.38 -21.74
N LYS A 37 -23.08 41.39 -21.66
CA LYS A 37 -24.27 41.48 -20.80
C LYS A 37 -23.95 41.39 -19.31
N ARG A 38 -22.79 40.85 -18.95
CA ARG A 38 -22.37 40.56 -17.58
C ARG A 38 -21.49 41.66 -16.97
N PHE A 39 -20.76 42.40 -17.80
CA PHE A 39 -19.85 43.45 -17.37
C PHE A 39 -20.55 44.79 -17.11
N ASP A 40 -20.10 45.46 -16.04
CA ASP A 40 -20.52 46.81 -15.70
C ASP A 40 -19.60 47.83 -16.38
N VAL A 41 -20.21 48.82 -17.04
CA VAL A 41 -19.51 49.90 -17.75
C VAL A 41 -19.97 51.23 -17.17
N PRO A 42 -19.06 52.08 -16.64
CA PRO A 42 -19.41 53.37 -16.08
C PRO A 42 -20.25 54.22 -17.07
N GLY A 43 -21.38 54.74 -16.59
CA GLY A 43 -22.30 55.55 -17.39
C GLY A 43 -23.36 54.78 -18.18
N PHE A 44 -23.32 53.43 -18.20
CA PHE A 44 -24.32 52.60 -18.88
C PHE A 44 -25.03 51.66 -17.89
N ARG A 45 -26.32 51.42 -18.12
CA ARG A 45 -27.04 50.37 -17.40
C ARG A 45 -26.46 49.01 -17.79
N LYS A 46 -26.30 48.11 -16.82
CA LYS A 46 -25.76 46.75 -17.01
C LYS A 46 -26.33 46.08 -18.27
N GLY A 47 -25.44 45.63 -19.15
CA GLY A 47 -25.76 44.98 -20.43
C GLY A 47 -26.32 45.89 -21.53
N LYS A 48 -26.26 47.22 -21.39
CA LYS A 48 -26.68 48.20 -22.41
C LYS A 48 -25.53 49.06 -22.96
N ALA A 49 -24.29 48.79 -22.52
CA ALA A 49 -23.11 49.46 -23.07
C ALA A 49 -22.82 48.99 -24.50
N PRO A 50 -22.34 49.88 -25.40
CA PRO A 50 -21.85 49.48 -26.71
C PRO A 50 -20.66 48.50 -26.60
N LEU A 51 -20.60 47.51 -27.48
CA LEU A 51 -19.57 46.45 -27.46
C LEU A 51 -18.15 47.02 -27.50
N ALA A 52 -17.90 48.01 -28.36
CA ALA A 52 -16.59 48.67 -28.45
C ALA A 52 -16.14 49.32 -27.12
N MET A 53 -17.09 49.78 -26.28
CA MET A 53 -16.76 50.35 -24.98
C MET A 53 -16.49 49.26 -23.94
N VAL A 54 -17.17 48.11 -24.04
CA VAL A 54 -16.92 46.94 -23.19
C VAL A 54 -15.54 46.36 -23.51
N GLU A 55 -15.24 46.16 -24.79
CA GLU A 55 -13.94 45.66 -25.27
C GLU A 55 -12.79 46.59 -24.88
N ARG A 56 -12.97 47.91 -24.98
CA ARG A 56 -11.94 48.87 -24.54
C ARG A 56 -11.64 48.82 -23.03
N LEU A 57 -12.62 48.44 -22.20
CA LEU A 57 -12.49 48.45 -20.74
C LEU A 57 -12.18 47.08 -20.13
N HIS A 58 -12.69 46.01 -20.74
CA HIS A 58 -12.63 44.64 -20.24
C HIS A 58 -12.09 43.65 -21.29
N GLY A 59 -11.58 44.13 -22.42
CA GLY A 59 -11.20 43.32 -23.59
C GLY A 59 -10.19 42.23 -23.28
N GLU A 60 -9.10 42.56 -22.58
CA GLU A 60 -8.07 41.57 -22.19
C GLU A 60 -8.66 40.44 -21.33
N ARG A 61 -9.50 40.80 -20.35
CA ARG A 61 -10.17 39.81 -19.49
C ARG A 61 -11.16 38.95 -20.28
N ILE A 62 -11.91 39.55 -21.20
CA ILE A 62 -12.86 38.82 -22.05
C ILE A 62 -12.12 37.92 -23.03
N ARG A 63 -10.96 38.37 -23.53
CA ARG A 63 -10.08 37.61 -24.41
C ARG A 63 -9.52 36.39 -23.70
N GLY A 64 -8.95 36.53 -22.50
CA GLY A 64 -8.45 35.39 -21.73
C GLY A 64 -9.55 34.35 -21.43
N LEU A 65 -10.73 34.80 -20.99
CA LEU A 65 -11.87 33.91 -20.78
C LEU A 65 -12.34 33.21 -22.07
N PHE A 66 -12.28 33.92 -23.20
CA PHE A 66 -12.58 33.31 -24.49
C PHE A 66 -11.52 32.29 -24.89
N GLU A 67 -10.25 32.59 -24.71
CA GLU A 67 -9.15 31.69 -25.04
C GLU A 67 -9.27 30.36 -24.27
N GLU A 68 -9.54 30.43 -22.97
CA GLU A 68 -9.79 29.25 -22.12
C GLU A 68 -11.03 28.45 -22.56
N ASP A 69 -12.19 29.12 -22.70
CA ASP A 69 -13.45 28.45 -23.09
C ASP A 69 -13.34 27.87 -24.51
N TYR A 70 -12.75 28.62 -25.44
CA TYR A 70 -12.63 28.23 -26.84
C TYR A 70 -11.63 27.11 -27.04
N ALA A 71 -10.53 27.08 -26.28
CA ALA A 71 -9.60 25.95 -26.25
C ALA A 71 -10.33 24.65 -25.91
N ILE A 72 -11.18 24.65 -24.88
CA ILE A 72 -11.98 23.48 -24.49
C ILE A 72 -12.95 23.07 -25.60
N ASP A 73 -13.65 24.05 -26.20
CA ASP A 73 -14.61 23.78 -27.28
C ASP A 73 -13.94 23.13 -28.49
N VAL A 74 -12.81 23.68 -28.97
CA VAL A 74 -12.09 23.13 -30.13
C VAL A 74 -11.45 21.78 -29.81
N PHE A 75 -10.99 21.57 -28.58
CA PHE A 75 -10.52 20.25 -28.14
C PHE A 75 -11.64 19.22 -28.18
N ASN A 76 -12.82 19.53 -27.66
CA ASN A 76 -13.95 18.60 -27.66
C ASN A 76 -14.39 18.24 -29.10
N GLU A 77 -14.37 19.22 -30.01
CA GLU A 77 -14.64 18.97 -31.44
C GLU A 77 -13.60 18.01 -32.04
N ALA A 78 -12.30 18.28 -31.80
CA ALA A 78 -11.22 17.43 -32.29
C ALA A 78 -11.21 16.04 -31.66
N ALA A 79 -11.47 15.93 -30.35
CA ALA A 79 -11.53 14.67 -29.63
C ALA A 79 -12.69 13.79 -30.14
N GLN A 80 -13.83 14.40 -30.47
CA GLN A 80 -14.95 13.70 -31.07
C GLN A 80 -14.66 13.28 -32.53
N GLU A 81 -14.06 14.17 -33.33
CA GLU A 81 -13.72 13.89 -34.74
C GLU A 81 -12.70 12.75 -34.87
N HIS A 82 -11.74 12.68 -33.96
CA HIS A 82 -10.65 11.70 -33.97
C HIS A 82 -10.83 10.53 -32.99
N GLU A 83 -11.99 10.44 -32.33
CA GLU A 83 -12.32 9.38 -31.35
C GLU A 83 -11.22 9.22 -30.27
N LEU A 84 -10.70 10.34 -29.77
CA LEU A 84 -9.62 10.34 -28.78
C LEU A 84 -10.12 9.79 -27.45
N SER A 85 -9.47 8.74 -26.96
CA SER A 85 -9.66 8.21 -25.61
C SER A 85 -8.56 8.72 -24.69
N TYR A 86 -8.95 9.37 -23.60
CA TYR A 86 -8.04 9.96 -22.63
C TYR A 86 -8.51 9.72 -21.19
N LEU A 87 -7.56 9.64 -20.26
CA LEU A 87 -7.80 9.29 -18.86
C LEU A 87 -8.18 10.48 -17.99
N MET A 88 -7.51 11.62 -18.22
CA MET A 88 -7.70 12.86 -17.46
C MET A 88 -8.01 14.02 -18.40
N ASN A 89 -8.55 15.11 -17.84
CA ASN A 89 -8.70 16.35 -18.60
C ASN A 89 -7.37 16.74 -19.28
N PRO A 90 -7.41 17.10 -20.57
CA PRO A 90 -6.21 17.47 -21.32
C PRO A 90 -5.56 18.70 -20.69
N MET A 91 -4.24 18.72 -20.64
CA MET A 91 -3.49 19.88 -20.17
C MET A 91 -3.15 20.76 -21.37
N VAL A 92 -3.46 22.05 -21.26
CA VAL A 92 -3.00 23.03 -22.25
C VAL A 92 -1.50 23.23 -22.03
N SER A 93 -0.70 22.82 -23.01
CA SER A 93 0.76 23.01 -23.01
C SER A 93 1.12 24.38 -23.59
N THR A 94 0.43 24.80 -24.65
CA THR A 94 0.61 26.13 -25.25
C THR A 94 -0.71 26.63 -25.82
N LEU A 95 -1.00 27.91 -25.65
CA LEU A 95 -2.12 28.60 -26.28
C LEU A 95 -1.61 29.93 -26.86
N GLU A 96 -1.75 30.08 -28.17
CA GLU A 96 -1.34 31.28 -28.89
C GLU A 96 -2.48 31.75 -29.79
N TRP A 97 -2.90 32.99 -29.59
CA TRP A 97 -3.83 33.65 -30.50
C TRP A 97 -3.41 35.10 -30.72
N PRO A 98 -2.62 35.41 -31.77
CA PRO A 98 -2.27 36.79 -32.13
C PRO A 98 -3.47 37.53 -32.76
N GLU A 99 -3.49 38.87 -32.67
CA GLU A 99 -4.66 39.70 -33.09
C GLU A 99 -5.15 39.45 -34.53
N ASP A 100 -4.24 39.19 -35.47
CA ASP A 100 -4.54 38.96 -36.88
C ASP A 100 -4.09 37.57 -37.36
N GLY A 101 -4.00 36.59 -36.46
CA GLY A 101 -3.57 35.24 -36.82
C GLY A 101 -4.41 34.13 -36.24
N ASP A 102 -4.01 32.91 -36.60
CA ASP A 102 -4.74 31.71 -36.26
C ASP A 102 -4.72 31.46 -34.75
N PHE A 103 -5.82 30.91 -34.24
CA PHE A 103 -5.88 30.40 -32.87
C PHE A 103 -5.22 29.03 -32.84
N LYS A 104 -4.13 28.91 -32.08
CA LYS A 104 -3.34 27.68 -31.94
C LYS A 104 -3.35 27.24 -30.50
N VAL A 105 -3.65 25.97 -30.28
CA VAL A 105 -3.60 25.37 -28.95
C VAL A 105 -3.02 23.98 -29.05
N VAL A 106 -2.12 23.66 -28.12
CA VAL A 106 -1.49 22.35 -27.98
C VAL A 106 -1.91 21.75 -26.66
N PHE A 107 -2.45 20.54 -26.73
CA PHE A 107 -2.88 19.76 -25.59
C PHE A 107 -1.99 18.55 -25.38
N GLU A 108 -1.66 18.27 -24.12
CA GLU A 108 -1.06 17.03 -23.68
C GLU A 108 -2.10 16.18 -22.96
N LEU A 109 -2.25 14.95 -23.43
CA LEU A 109 -3.22 14.00 -22.89
C LEU A 109 -2.59 12.63 -22.65
N GLU A 110 -3.16 11.93 -21.67
CA GLU A 110 -2.76 10.59 -21.29
C GLU A 110 -3.81 9.56 -21.71
N GLN A 111 -3.37 8.43 -22.24
CA GLN A 111 -4.19 7.30 -22.68
C GLN A 111 -3.78 6.02 -21.95
N GLU A 112 -4.65 5.02 -21.98
CA GLU A 112 -4.31 3.67 -21.47
C GLU A 112 -3.10 3.10 -22.23
N PRO A 113 -2.17 2.41 -21.54
CA PRO A 113 -1.09 1.71 -22.20
C PRO A 113 -1.63 0.59 -23.09
N LYS A 114 -1.08 0.47 -24.30
CA LYS A 114 -1.39 -0.65 -25.21
C LYS A 114 -0.51 -1.84 -24.84
N ILE A 115 -1.12 -2.83 -24.20
CA ILE A 115 -0.42 -4.03 -23.74
C ILE A 115 -0.66 -5.19 -24.71
N GLU A 116 0.43 -5.75 -25.24
CA GLU A 116 0.41 -6.96 -26.05
C GLU A 116 1.23 -8.06 -25.34
N PHE A 117 0.59 -9.18 -25.01
CA PHE A 117 1.25 -10.29 -24.34
C PHE A 117 1.98 -11.20 -25.33
N ALA A 118 3.31 -11.34 -25.15
CA ALA A 118 4.15 -12.23 -25.95
C ALA A 118 3.76 -13.72 -25.84
N SER A 119 3.49 -14.20 -24.62
CA SER A 119 2.94 -15.54 -24.37
C SER A 119 2.07 -15.54 -23.11
N LEU A 120 1.04 -16.39 -23.10
CA LEU A 120 0.21 -16.70 -21.92
C LEU A 120 0.32 -18.17 -21.49
N GLU A 121 1.08 -18.97 -22.24
CA GLU A 121 1.29 -20.40 -22.02
C GLU A 121 2.78 -20.73 -21.95
N GLY A 122 3.13 -21.80 -21.24
CA GLY A 122 4.52 -22.24 -21.07
C GLY A 122 5.39 -21.28 -20.25
N LEU A 123 4.77 -20.40 -19.46
CA LEU A 123 5.45 -19.49 -18.54
C LEU A 123 5.98 -20.29 -17.33
N LYS A 124 7.19 -19.92 -16.91
CA LYS A 124 7.76 -20.31 -15.61
C LYS A 124 7.56 -19.14 -14.65
N ILE A 125 6.66 -19.31 -13.69
CA ILE A 125 6.22 -18.25 -12.78
C ILE A 125 6.88 -18.49 -11.42
N PRO A 126 7.73 -17.56 -10.93
CA PRO A 126 8.34 -17.69 -9.62
C PRO A 126 7.27 -17.50 -8.53
N PHE A 127 6.95 -18.57 -7.80
CA PHE A 127 6.01 -18.54 -6.68
C PHE A 127 6.20 -19.75 -5.78
N LYS A 128 6.37 -19.53 -4.48
CA LYS A 128 6.37 -20.58 -3.47
C LYS A 128 5.00 -20.65 -2.80
N PRO A 129 4.22 -21.72 -2.98
CA PRO A 129 2.94 -21.87 -2.30
C PRO A 129 3.16 -22.08 -0.81
N MET A 130 2.24 -21.52 -0.01
CA MET A 130 2.10 -21.83 1.39
C MET A 130 1.62 -23.29 1.54
N LEU A 131 2.37 -24.10 2.29
CA LEU A 131 2.02 -25.49 2.55
C LEU A 131 1.13 -25.58 3.79
N LEU A 132 0.01 -26.30 3.68
CA LEU A 132 -0.94 -26.46 4.79
C LEU A 132 -0.26 -27.09 6.03
N GLU A 133 0.59 -28.09 5.82
CA GLU A 133 1.32 -28.77 6.91
C GLU A 133 2.21 -27.79 7.69
N GLU A 134 2.97 -26.93 7.00
CA GLU A 134 3.81 -25.90 7.63
C GLU A 134 2.97 -24.88 8.42
N GLN A 135 1.78 -24.52 7.93
CA GLN A 135 0.88 -23.60 8.65
C GLN A 135 0.26 -24.24 9.89
N VAL A 136 -0.10 -25.53 9.81
CA VAL A 136 -0.62 -26.29 10.95
C VAL A 136 0.44 -26.39 12.04
N ASP A 137 1.68 -26.74 11.66
CA ASP A 137 2.78 -26.84 12.62
C ASP A 137 3.11 -25.48 13.25
N SER A 138 3.19 -24.42 12.46
CA SER A 138 3.41 -23.05 12.98
C SER A 138 2.28 -22.57 13.90
N PHE A 139 1.02 -22.95 13.63
CA PHE A 139 -0.10 -22.61 14.50
C PHE A 139 -0.04 -23.38 15.83
N ILE A 140 0.37 -24.65 15.80
CA ILE A 140 0.57 -25.45 17.02
C ILE A 140 1.69 -24.88 17.87
N GLU A 141 2.80 -24.44 17.25
CA GLU A 141 3.89 -23.76 17.96
C GLU A 141 3.38 -22.50 18.69
N LYS A 142 2.58 -21.67 18.00
CA LYS A 142 1.95 -20.49 18.65
C LYS A 142 1.02 -20.86 19.79
N LEU A 143 0.25 -21.95 19.66
CA LEU A 143 -0.60 -22.43 20.77
C LEU A 143 0.24 -22.91 21.95
N ILE A 144 1.37 -23.55 21.70
CA ILE A 144 2.30 -23.99 22.75
C ILE A 144 2.90 -22.78 23.47
N GLU A 145 3.33 -21.77 22.73
CA GLU A 145 3.83 -20.51 23.28
C GLU A 145 2.79 -19.82 24.17
N GLN A 146 1.52 -19.77 23.73
CA GLN A 146 0.42 -19.15 24.48
C GLN A 146 0.02 -19.93 25.74
N ASN A 147 0.24 -21.24 25.77
CA ASN A 147 -0.07 -22.09 26.92
C ASN A 147 1.16 -22.36 27.79
N GLY A 148 2.22 -21.56 27.65
CA GLY A 148 3.36 -21.56 28.56
C GLY A 148 2.91 -21.31 30.00
N THR A 149 3.39 -22.12 30.94
CA THR A 149 3.13 -21.96 32.37
C THR A 149 4.37 -21.45 33.07
N ILE A 150 4.19 -20.52 33.99
CA ILE A 150 5.28 -20.05 34.85
C ILE A 150 5.37 -21.02 36.04
N GLN A 151 6.55 -21.60 36.24
CA GLN A 151 6.83 -22.50 37.37
C GLN A 151 7.93 -21.93 38.25
N ASP A 152 7.71 -21.96 39.57
CA ASP A 152 8.75 -21.64 40.54
C ASP A 152 9.81 -22.77 40.54
N VAL A 153 11.07 -22.42 40.31
CA VAL A 153 12.20 -23.35 40.31
C VAL A 153 13.21 -22.97 41.38
N GLU A 154 13.91 -23.97 41.95
CA GLU A 154 14.89 -23.70 43.01
C GLU A 154 16.22 -23.15 42.48
N THR A 155 16.49 -23.27 41.18
CA THR A 155 17.76 -22.87 40.58
C THR A 155 17.54 -22.35 39.17
N ALA A 156 18.02 -21.13 38.92
CA ALA A 156 17.95 -20.45 37.65
C ALA A 156 18.82 -21.16 36.59
N ALA A 157 18.25 -21.37 35.42
CA ALA A 157 18.94 -21.74 34.20
C ALA A 157 18.98 -20.52 33.25
N GLU A 158 19.56 -20.70 32.08
CA GLU A 158 19.45 -19.75 30.97
C GLU A 158 17.98 -19.57 30.57
N ASP A 159 17.58 -18.33 30.27
CA ASP A 159 16.22 -17.85 29.97
C ASP A 159 15.20 -17.88 31.12
N ASP A 160 15.61 -18.23 32.35
CA ASP A 160 14.75 -18.09 33.53
C ASP A 160 14.68 -16.63 34.01
N ILE A 161 13.57 -16.26 34.64
CA ILE A 161 13.38 -14.95 35.26
C ILE A 161 13.70 -15.05 36.75
N VAL A 162 14.68 -14.27 37.18
CA VAL A 162 15.08 -14.12 38.58
C VAL A 162 14.45 -12.84 39.13
N GLY A 163 13.43 -13.02 39.99
CA GLY A 163 12.72 -11.95 40.67
C GLY A 163 13.31 -11.68 42.05
N GLY A 164 13.48 -10.41 42.41
CA GLY A 164 14.05 -10.06 43.71
C GLY A 164 14.13 -8.58 44.01
N GLU A 165 14.82 -8.26 45.10
CA GLU A 165 15.11 -6.89 45.52
C GLU A 165 16.53 -6.51 45.08
N LEU A 166 16.65 -5.53 44.19
CA LEU A 166 17.91 -4.95 43.74
C LEU A 166 18.26 -3.74 44.62
N SER A 167 19.36 -3.84 45.37
CA SER A 167 19.89 -2.74 46.18
C SER A 167 21.05 -2.06 45.45
N PHE A 168 20.99 -0.74 45.26
CA PHE A 168 22.05 0.06 44.63
C PHE A 168 22.15 1.47 45.26
N GLU A 169 23.23 2.20 44.97
CA GLU A 169 23.49 3.54 45.52
C GLU A 169 23.21 4.64 44.49
N GLU A 170 22.18 5.44 44.73
CA GLU A 170 21.81 6.60 43.93
C GLU A 170 22.32 7.88 44.62
N GLU A 171 23.22 8.63 43.97
CA GLU A 171 23.80 9.88 44.50
C GLU A 171 24.40 9.83 45.95
N GLY A 172 24.65 8.65 46.51
CA GLY A 172 25.11 8.52 47.90
C GLY A 172 24.06 7.92 48.86
N GLU A 173 22.84 7.69 48.39
CA GLU A 173 21.72 7.14 49.15
C GLU A 173 21.41 5.69 48.69
N PRO A 174 21.14 4.76 49.63
CA PRO A 174 20.77 3.39 49.28
C PRO A 174 19.32 3.34 48.78
N THR A 175 19.15 2.89 47.54
CA THR A 175 17.86 2.66 46.88
C THR A 175 17.61 1.16 46.73
N ILE A 176 16.37 0.72 46.92
CA ILE A 176 15.94 -0.67 46.73
C ILE A 176 14.80 -0.69 45.72
N ALA A 177 14.94 -1.48 44.67
CA ALA A 177 13.95 -1.66 43.63
C ALA A 177 13.56 -3.13 43.47
N LYS A 178 12.31 -3.40 43.08
CA LYS A 178 11.90 -4.75 42.70
C LYS A 178 12.21 -4.97 41.23
N VAL A 179 12.88 -6.07 40.94
CA VAL A 179 13.34 -6.40 39.59
C VAL A 179 12.91 -7.80 39.19
N ASN A 180 12.69 -7.99 37.90
CA ASN A 180 12.53 -9.30 37.27
C ASN A 180 13.56 -9.38 36.14
N ILE A 181 14.67 -10.03 36.41
CA ILE A 181 15.80 -10.07 35.48
C ILE A 181 15.84 -11.42 34.76
N GLN A 182 15.89 -11.41 33.43
CA GLN A 182 16.15 -12.63 32.65
C GLN A 182 17.63 -13.04 32.79
N ALA A 183 17.88 -14.30 33.14
CA ALA A 183 19.22 -14.86 33.18
C ALA A 183 19.65 -15.30 31.77
N PHE A 184 20.66 -14.67 31.19
CA PHE A 184 21.21 -15.06 29.88
C PHE A 184 22.72 -14.84 29.82
N ASN A 185 23.39 -15.47 28.84
CA ASN A 185 24.82 -15.22 28.60
C ASN A 185 25.02 -13.85 27.94
N ASP A 186 25.60 -12.93 28.70
CA ASP A 186 25.98 -11.59 28.29
C ASP A 186 27.51 -11.46 28.12
N GLU A 187 27.95 -10.53 27.27
CA GLU A 187 29.39 -10.28 27.04
C GLU A 187 30.10 -9.76 28.31
N ASP A 188 29.37 -9.03 29.16
CA ASP A 188 29.86 -8.44 30.41
C ASP A 188 29.80 -9.41 31.60
N GLY A 189 29.17 -10.58 31.42
CA GLY A 189 29.09 -11.67 32.40
C GLY A 189 28.26 -11.36 33.65
N GLN A 190 27.48 -10.29 33.67
CA GLN A 190 26.64 -9.87 34.80
C GLN A 190 25.35 -10.70 34.84
N TYR A 191 24.63 -10.78 33.72
CA TYR A 191 23.44 -11.64 33.60
C TYR A 191 23.81 -13.13 33.64
N THR A 192 25.03 -13.47 33.21
CA THR A 192 25.57 -14.83 33.32
C THR A 192 25.70 -15.30 34.77
N LYS A 193 25.94 -14.40 35.73
CA LYS A 193 26.01 -14.74 37.18
C LYS A 193 24.67 -15.18 37.76
N LEU A 194 23.56 -14.83 37.10
CA LEU A 194 22.22 -15.25 37.51
C LEU A 194 21.97 -16.72 37.16
N ILE A 195 22.69 -17.28 36.19
CA ILE A 195 22.61 -18.69 35.85
C ILE A 195 23.20 -19.52 37.01
N GLY A 196 22.37 -20.34 37.64
CA GLY A 196 22.70 -21.12 38.83
C GLY A 196 22.31 -20.47 40.16
N ALA A 197 21.74 -19.27 40.14
CA ALA A 197 21.19 -18.59 41.31
C ALA A 197 20.03 -19.35 41.95
N LYS A 198 19.92 -19.31 43.27
CA LYS A 198 18.83 -19.92 44.03
C LYS A 198 18.07 -18.89 44.85
N THR A 199 16.84 -19.22 45.22
CA THR A 199 16.07 -18.42 46.17
C THR A 199 16.84 -18.23 47.47
N GLY A 200 17.04 -16.96 47.86
CA GLY A 200 17.80 -16.55 49.04
C GLY A 200 19.29 -16.28 48.79
N ASP A 201 19.79 -16.45 47.56
CA ASP A 201 21.13 -16.03 47.21
C ASP A 201 21.23 -14.50 47.09
N LYS A 202 22.41 -13.97 47.43
CA LYS A 202 22.79 -12.58 47.22
C LYS A 202 23.83 -12.51 46.11
N ILE A 203 23.52 -11.81 45.03
CA ILE A 203 24.38 -11.73 43.84
C ILE A 203 24.85 -10.30 43.66
N GLU A 204 26.17 -10.12 43.59
CA GLU A 204 26.78 -8.83 43.29
C GLU A 204 26.89 -8.66 41.77
N LEU A 205 26.16 -7.67 41.26
CA LEU A 205 26.08 -7.28 39.85
C LEU A 205 26.64 -5.88 39.67
N GLU A 206 27.14 -5.58 38.48
CA GLU A 206 27.47 -4.21 38.08
C GLU A 206 26.60 -3.89 36.86
N LEU A 207 25.48 -3.18 37.07
CA LEU A 207 24.51 -2.89 36.02
C LEU A 207 24.62 -1.44 35.58
N VAL A 208 24.38 -1.20 34.30
CA VAL A 208 24.31 0.13 33.71
C VAL A 208 22.94 0.75 34.03
N GLY A 209 22.84 2.07 34.15
CA GLY A 209 21.58 2.74 34.52
C GLY A 209 20.40 2.41 33.59
N ASP A 210 20.66 2.24 32.30
CA ASP A 210 19.66 1.79 31.32
C ASP A 210 19.16 0.36 31.58
N ASP A 211 20.05 -0.55 31.98
CA ASP A 211 19.67 -1.93 32.33
C ASP A 211 18.84 -1.96 33.61
N ILE A 212 19.19 -1.14 34.61
CA ILE A 212 18.40 -0.98 35.83
C ILE A 212 17.01 -0.44 35.50
N SER A 213 16.91 0.58 34.64
CA SER A 213 15.63 1.13 34.24
C SER A 213 14.78 0.15 33.43
N ARG A 214 15.39 -0.79 32.69
CA ARG A 214 14.68 -1.80 31.90
C ARG A 214 14.14 -2.94 32.76
N ASP A 215 14.94 -3.42 33.71
CA ASP A 215 14.67 -4.67 34.42
C ASP A 215 13.81 -4.47 35.69
N ILE A 216 13.49 -3.21 36.02
CA ILE A 216 12.65 -2.85 37.16
C ILE A 216 11.16 -3.05 36.87
N ASP A 217 10.47 -3.57 37.89
CA ASP A 217 9.03 -3.62 37.90
C ASP A 217 8.45 -2.23 38.28
N HIS A 218 8.01 -1.51 37.25
CA HIS A 218 7.45 -0.16 37.37
C HIS A 218 6.13 -0.09 38.15
N ASP A 219 5.44 -1.22 38.36
CA ASP A 219 4.21 -1.24 39.16
C ASP A 219 4.48 -1.23 40.67
N TYR A 220 5.70 -1.58 41.08
CA TYR A 220 6.06 -1.82 42.49
C TYR A 220 7.25 -1.00 43.01
N THR A 221 7.79 -0.08 42.21
CA THR A 221 8.98 0.73 42.56
C THR A 221 8.66 2.23 42.46
N GLU A 222 9.09 3.03 43.45
CA GLU A 222 9.02 4.50 43.40
C GLU A 222 9.94 5.05 42.30
N GLU A 223 9.65 6.23 41.72
CA GLU A 223 10.51 6.84 40.69
C GLU A 223 11.92 7.11 41.25
N PHE A 224 12.96 6.66 40.53
CA PHE A 224 14.39 6.87 40.82
C PHE A 224 15.09 7.47 39.59
N ASP A 225 16.19 8.21 39.78
CA ASP A 225 16.93 8.91 38.72
C ASP A 225 18.30 8.25 38.49
N VAL A 226 18.30 7.11 37.79
CA VAL A 226 19.54 6.45 37.34
C VAL A 226 20.06 7.10 36.07
N ILE A 227 21.36 7.37 36.03
CA ILE A 227 22.01 7.94 34.84
C ILE A 227 22.27 6.80 33.84
N PRO A 228 21.75 6.87 32.59
CA PRO A 228 21.85 5.84 31.56
C PRO A 228 23.22 5.17 31.47
N ASP A 229 24.28 5.92 31.21
CA ASP A 229 25.63 5.39 30.94
C ASP A 229 26.48 5.09 32.20
N LYS A 230 25.91 5.22 33.40
CA LYS A 230 26.67 5.02 34.65
C LYS A 230 26.52 3.59 35.15
N ILE A 231 27.64 2.97 35.50
CA ILE A 231 27.67 1.64 36.13
C ILE A 231 27.43 1.80 37.63
N TYR A 232 26.48 1.03 38.15
CA TYR A 232 26.14 0.97 39.56
C TYR A 232 26.50 -0.42 40.12
N PRO A 233 27.20 -0.50 41.27
CA PRO A 233 27.34 -1.75 42.00
C PRO A 233 26.00 -2.08 42.65
N CYS A 234 25.39 -3.17 42.20
CA CYS A 234 24.08 -3.63 42.64
C CYS A 234 24.22 -4.94 43.42
N THR A 235 23.40 -5.12 44.45
CA THR A 235 23.22 -6.41 45.11
C THR A 235 21.80 -6.88 44.87
N LEU A 236 21.64 -8.00 44.17
CA LEU A 236 20.36 -8.65 43.96
C LEU A 236 20.12 -9.68 45.06
N ASP A 237 19.07 -9.47 45.85
CA ASP A 237 18.53 -10.45 46.78
C ASP A 237 17.45 -11.27 46.07
N VAL A 238 17.75 -12.53 45.74
CA VAL A 238 16.86 -13.38 44.95
C VAL A 238 15.68 -13.88 45.79
N GLU A 239 14.47 -13.42 45.49
CA GLU A 239 13.24 -13.83 46.18
C GLU A 239 12.54 -14.99 45.49
N ALA A 240 12.55 -15.00 44.16
CA ALA A 240 11.90 -16.01 43.33
C ALA A 240 12.71 -16.28 42.08
N VAL A 241 12.72 -17.54 41.63
CA VAL A 241 13.19 -17.88 40.29
C VAL A 241 12.03 -18.57 39.60
N THR A 242 11.64 -18.01 38.47
CA THR A 242 10.51 -18.49 37.69
C THR A 242 10.99 -18.93 36.31
N ARG A 243 10.50 -20.09 35.88
CA ARG A 243 10.80 -20.66 34.56
C ARG A 243 9.54 -20.71 33.73
N LEU A 244 9.61 -20.19 32.51
CA LEU A 244 8.54 -20.39 31.53
C LEU A 244 8.67 -21.79 30.94
N VAL A 245 7.72 -22.67 31.27
CA VAL A 245 7.69 -24.05 30.79
C VAL A 245 6.57 -24.18 29.76
N TYR A 246 6.97 -24.41 28.52
CA TYR A 246 6.05 -24.71 27.44
C TYR A 246 5.58 -26.17 27.49
N PRO A 247 4.29 -26.43 27.25
CA PRO A 247 3.81 -27.79 27.08
C PRO A 247 4.46 -28.46 25.87
N LYS A 248 4.57 -29.78 25.89
CA LYS A 248 5.01 -30.53 24.70
C LYS A 248 3.85 -30.69 23.75
N ALA A 249 4.14 -30.71 22.45
CA ALA A 249 3.19 -31.10 21.42
C ALA A 249 2.87 -32.61 21.52
N ASP A 250 2.04 -33.00 22.50
CA ASP A 250 1.64 -34.40 22.74
C ASP A 250 0.13 -34.51 23.03
N ASP A 251 -0.34 -35.75 23.25
CA ASP A 251 -1.76 -36.04 23.49
C ASP A 251 -2.30 -35.43 24.79
N GLU A 252 -1.45 -35.09 25.77
CA GLU A 252 -1.91 -34.42 27.00
C GLU A 252 -2.20 -32.95 26.71
N PHE A 253 -1.33 -32.28 25.95
CA PHE A 253 -1.60 -30.91 25.48
C PHE A 253 -2.87 -30.81 24.63
N ALA A 254 -3.10 -31.79 23.75
CA ALA A 254 -4.33 -31.85 22.97
C ALA A 254 -5.58 -31.95 23.87
N LYS A 255 -5.54 -32.78 24.92
CA LYS A 255 -6.63 -32.91 25.89
C LYS A 255 -6.88 -31.65 26.69
N ASP A 256 -5.83 -30.92 27.06
CA ASP A 256 -5.96 -29.63 27.75
C ASP A 256 -6.72 -28.60 26.90
N LEU A 257 -6.64 -28.72 25.57
CA LEU A 257 -7.38 -27.92 24.58
C LEU A 257 -8.71 -28.56 24.12
N GLU A 258 -9.22 -29.55 24.87
CA GLU A 258 -10.47 -30.26 24.60
C GLU A 258 -10.49 -31.14 23.33
N PHE A 259 -9.33 -31.67 22.91
CA PHE A 259 -9.19 -32.67 21.83
C PHE A 259 -8.89 -34.08 22.39
N GLU A 260 -9.19 -35.15 21.64
CA GLU A 260 -8.90 -36.51 22.12
C GLU A 260 -7.40 -36.87 22.06
N ASN A 261 -6.68 -36.37 21.06
CA ASN A 261 -5.25 -36.59 20.83
C ASN A 261 -4.65 -35.55 19.85
N LEU A 262 -3.32 -35.55 19.69
CA LEU A 262 -2.62 -34.58 18.84
C LEU A 262 -2.97 -34.72 17.35
N ASP A 263 -3.22 -35.94 16.87
CA ASP A 263 -3.57 -36.17 15.46
C ASP A 263 -4.95 -35.59 15.12
N GLU A 264 -5.94 -35.72 16.02
CA GLU A 264 -7.26 -35.10 15.88
C GLU A 264 -7.15 -33.57 15.88
N MET A 265 -6.35 -33.02 16.80
CA MET A 265 -6.11 -31.58 16.87
C MET A 265 -5.50 -31.06 15.56
N LYS A 266 -4.44 -31.71 15.05
CA LYS A 266 -3.82 -31.40 13.76
C LYS A 266 -4.83 -31.49 12.61
N ALA A 267 -5.64 -32.54 12.57
CA ALA A 267 -6.64 -32.73 11.51
C ALA A 267 -7.69 -31.62 11.50
N LYS A 268 -8.21 -31.23 12.68
CA LYS A 268 -9.21 -30.16 12.78
C LYS A 268 -8.62 -28.80 12.39
N ILE A 269 -7.42 -28.47 12.87
CA ILE A 269 -6.71 -27.24 12.48
C ILE A 269 -6.44 -27.23 10.98
N ALA A 270 -6.02 -28.37 10.41
CA ALA A 270 -5.81 -28.50 8.97
C ALA A 270 -7.12 -28.27 8.18
N ASP A 271 -8.24 -28.85 8.61
CA ASP A 271 -9.55 -28.65 7.98
C ASP A 271 -10.00 -27.19 8.05
N ASP A 272 -9.81 -26.52 9.20
CA ASP A 272 -10.15 -25.11 9.39
C ASP A 272 -9.27 -24.16 8.55
N MET A 273 -8.01 -24.53 8.32
CA MET A 273 -7.04 -23.71 7.56
C MET A 273 -7.03 -24.01 6.06
N LYS A 274 -7.46 -25.20 5.64
CA LYS A 274 -7.32 -25.70 4.26
C LYS A 274 -7.84 -24.72 3.23
N GLU A 275 -9.08 -24.27 3.39
CA GLU A 275 -9.73 -23.38 2.42
C GLU A 275 -9.07 -22.00 2.41
N LYS A 276 -8.66 -21.47 3.58
CA LYS A 276 -7.94 -20.19 3.65
C LYS A 276 -6.57 -20.27 2.98
N VAL A 277 -5.80 -21.32 3.23
CA VAL A 277 -4.47 -21.52 2.61
C VAL A 277 -4.59 -21.70 1.09
N GLU A 278 -5.60 -22.43 0.61
CA GLU A 278 -5.87 -22.58 -0.82
C GLU A 278 -6.18 -21.24 -1.48
N ASN A 279 -7.08 -20.44 -0.90
CA ASN A 279 -7.45 -19.13 -1.44
C ASN A 279 -6.30 -18.11 -1.34
N PHE A 280 -5.50 -18.16 -0.27
CA PHE A 280 -4.27 -17.37 -0.15
C PHE A 280 -3.28 -17.71 -1.27
N ASN A 281 -3.09 -19.00 -1.56
CA ASN A 281 -2.25 -19.46 -2.66
C ASN A 281 -2.79 -19.05 -4.03
N ILE A 282 -4.12 -19.07 -4.24
CA ILE A 282 -4.74 -18.55 -5.47
C ILE A 282 -4.38 -17.07 -5.66
N LYS A 283 -4.57 -16.24 -4.62
CA LYS A 283 -4.20 -14.82 -4.66
C LYS A 283 -2.71 -14.61 -4.94
N GLY A 284 -1.85 -15.38 -4.26
CA GLY A 284 -0.40 -15.32 -4.46
C GLY A 284 0.01 -15.69 -5.89
N LYS A 285 -0.58 -16.75 -6.46
CA LYS A 285 -0.37 -17.15 -7.86
C LYS A 285 -0.82 -16.07 -8.82
N HIS A 286 -1.97 -15.43 -8.57
CA HIS A 286 -2.47 -14.34 -9.41
C HIS A 286 -1.48 -13.16 -9.44
N SER A 287 -1.00 -12.73 -8.27
CA SER A 287 0.02 -11.68 -8.19
C SER A 287 1.32 -12.08 -8.91
N ALA A 288 1.78 -13.33 -8.74
CA ALA A 288 2.99 -13.82 -9.40
C ALA A 288 2.83 -13.89 -10.94
N ILE A 289 1.65 -14.27 -11.44
CA ILE A 289 1.32 -14.23 -12.87
C ILE A 289 1.40 -12.79 -13.38
N LEU A 290 0.74 -11.84 -12.72
CA LEU A 290 0.74 -10.44 -13.15
C LEU A 290 2.16 -9.85 -13.14
N ALA A 291 2.95 -10.12 -12.09
CA ALA A 291 4.35 -9.72 -12.03
C ALA A 291 5.19 -10.31 -13.18
N LYS A 292 4.99 -11.60 -13.49
CA LYS A 292 5.66 -12.26 -14.62
C LYS A 292 5.24 -11.66 -15.97
N LEU A 293 3.95 -11.40 -16.16
CA LEU A 293 3.43 -10.77 -17.37
C LEU A 293 3.98 -9.36 -17.56
N TYR A 294 4.09 -8.57 -16.48
CA TYR A 294 4.72 -7.25 -16.52
C TYR A 294 6.20 -7.33 -16.90
N LYS A 295 6.95 -8.24 -16.26
CA LYS A 295 8.38 -8.43 -16.51
C LYS A 295 8.68 -8.82 -17.97
N ASP A 296 7.83 -9.66 -18.55
CA ASP A 296 8.00 -10.11 -19.94
C ASP A 296 7.49 -9.07 -20.96
N ASN A 297 6.59 -8.18 -20.55
CA ASN A 297 5.94 -7.19 -21.41
C ASN A 297 5.87 -5.83 -20.68
N PRO A 298 7.03 -5.17 -20.43
CA PRO A 298 7.04 -3.92 -19.69
C PRO A 298 6.31 -2.82 -20.47
N PHE A 299 5.48 -2.07 -19.76
CA PHE A 299 4.78 -0.91 -20.29
C PHE A 299 4.92 0.29 -19.34
N GLU A 300 4.80 1.48 -19.91
CA GLU A 300 4.85 2.73 -19.15
C GLU A 300 3.49 3.03 -18.52
N LEU A 301 3.50 3.59 -17.31
CA LEU A 301 2.30 4.08 -16.66
C LEU A 301 2.05 5.55 -17.00
N PRO A 302 0.78 5.97 -17.17
CA PRO A 302 0.44 7.38 -17.34
C PRO A 302 0.76 8.16 -16.06
N ARG A 303 1.81 9.00 -16.12
CA ARG A 303 2.43 9.64 -14.94
C ARG A 303 1.48 10.61 -14.25
N ARG A 304 0.73 11.42 -14.99
CA ARG A 304 -0.20 12.39 -14.41
C ARG A 304 -1.37 11.69 -13.73
N THR A 305 -1.86 10.61 -14.34
CA THR A 305 -2.89 9.75 -13.75
C THR A 305 -2.39 9.11 -12.46
N LEU A 306 -1.16 8.56 -12.46
CA LEU A 306 -0.52 8.03 -11.26
C LEU A 306 -0.39 9.09 -10.17
N SER A 307 0.18 10.26 -10.48
CA SER A 307 0.33 11.36 -9.52
C SER A 307 -1.00 11.83 -8.95
N HIS A 308 -2.05 11.87 -9.77
CA HIS A 308 -3.39 12.22 -9.32
C HIS A 308 -3.97 11.19 -8.35
N MET A 309 -3.82 9.90 -8.65
CA MET A 309 -4.28 8.82 -7.77
C MET A 309 -3.53 8.81 -6.44
N VAL A 310 -2.20 8.98 -6.47
CA VAL A 310 -1.38 9.10 -5.26
C VAL A 310 -1.84 10.27 -4.39
N GLN A 311 -2.09 11.43 -5.02
CA GLN A 311 -2.59 12.61 -4.30
C GLN A 311 -3.96 12.36 -3.66
N GLN A 312 -4.89 11.72 -4.39
CA GLN A 312 -6.21 11.37 -3.87
C GLN A 312 -6.14 10.36 -2.71
N GLU A 313 -5.20 9.41 -2.74
CA GLU A 313 -5.01 8.47 -1.64
C GLU A 313 -4.39 9.17 -0.42
N LEU A 314 -3.40 10.05 -0.63
CA LEU A 314 -2.78 10.84 0.44
C LEU A 314 -3.78 11.75 1.15
N GLU A 315 -4.75 12.31 0.43
CA GLU A 315 -5.83 13.15 1.00
C GLU A 315 -6.72 12.41 2.02
N GLN A 316 -6.69 11.07 2.05
CA GLN A 316 -7.39 10.26 3.06
C GLN A 316 -6.66 10.25 4.41
N TYR A 317 -5.38 10.61 4.41
CA TYR A 317 -4.54 10.67 5.60
C TYR A 317 -4.41 12.11 6.11
N SER A 318 -3.96 12.27 7.36
CA SER A 318 -3.67 13.62 7.87
C SER A 318 -2.41 14.20 7.23
N PRO A 319 -2.33 15.53 6.98
CA PRO A 319 -1.18 16.21 6.36
C PRO A 319 0.18 15.83 6.95
N GLU A 320 0.23 15.63 8.26
CA GLU A 320 1.45 15.29 9.01
C GLU A 320 2.07 13.96 8.60
N TYR A 321 1.27 13.01 8.11
CA TYR A 321 1.73 11.70 7.67
C TYR A 321 2.06 11.61 6.18
N HIS A 322 1.76 12.66 5.40
CA HIS A 322 1.91 12.59 3.94
C HIS A 322 3.33 12.24 3.53
N GLN A 323 4.34 12.85 4.16
CA GLN A 323 5.74 12.64 3.81
C GLN A 323 6.21 11.22 4.12
N ILE A 324 5.74 10.62 5.21
CA ILE A 324 6.15 9.26 5.63
C ILE A 324 5.42 8.21 4.79
N LEU A 325 4.18 8.48 4.40
CA LEU A 325 3.36 7.55 3.63
C LEU A 325 3.55 7.67 2.12
N GLN A 326 4.17 8.76 1.62
CA GLN A 326 4.26 9.05 0.19
C GLN A 326 4.84 7.88 -0.61
N GLU A 327 5.98 7.33 -0.17
CA GLU A 327 6.64 6.23 -0.87
C GLU A 327 5.77 4.96 -0.87
N LEU A 328 5.19 4.61 0.28
CA LEU A 328 4.29 3.47 0.41
C LEU A 328 3.07 3.59 -0.52
N VAL A 329 2.45 4.77 -0.54
CA VAL A 329 1.30 5.07 -1.40
C VAL A 329 1.70 4.97 -2.86
N VAL A 330 2.83 5.58 -3.27
CA VAL A 330 3.33 5.48 -4.66
C VAL A 330 3.53 4.01 -5.07
N GLN A 331 4.22 3.20 -4.26
CA GLN A 331 4.47 1.78 -4.57
C GLN A 331 3.17 0.99 -4.70
N ARG A 332 2.22 1.24 -3.80
CA ARG A 332 0.90 0.63 -3.83
C ARG A 332 0.12 1.03 -5.08
N THR A 333 0.00 2.33 -5.37
CA THR A 333 -0.75 2.84 -6.52
C THR A 333 -0.12 2.34 -7.83
N VAL A 334 1.21 2.30 -7.94
CA VAL A 334 1.92 1.71 -9.09
C VAL A 334 1.51 0.26 -9.29
N THR A 335 1.56 -0.55 -8.22
CA THR A 335 1.18 -1.97 -8.28
C THR A 335 -0.28 -2.14 -8.69
N GLU A 336 -1.18 -1.34 -8.11
CA GLU A 336 -2.61 -1.36 -8.44
C GLU A 336 -2.87 -0.98 -9.90
N MET A 337 -2.21 0.06 -10.42
CA MET A 337 -2.35 0.47 -11.82
C MET A 337 -1.78 -0.58 -12.79
N VAL A 338 -0.61 -1.17 -12.49
CA VAL A 338 -0.04 -2.24 -13.31
C VAL A 338 -0.99 -3.43 -13.38
N ASN A 339 -1.49 -3.87 -12.22
CA ASN A 339 -2.44 -4.98 -12.14
C ASN A 339 -3.74 -4.66 -12.90
N PHE A 340 -4.28 -3.46 -12.72
CA PHE A 340 -5.49 -3.02 -13.42
C PHE A 340 -5.33 -3.09 -14.94
N TYR A 341 -4.26 -2.51 -15.49
CA TYR A 341 -4.05 -2.52 -16.95
C TYR A 341 -3.78 -3.91 -17.50
N LEU A 342 -3.02 -4.75 -16.78
CA LEU A 342 -2.79 -6.14 -17.17
C LEU A 342 -4.08 -6.95 -17.16
N MET A 343 -4.91 -6.84 -16.11
CA MET A 343 -6.20 -7.52 -16.05
C MET A 343 -7.15 -7.04 -17.15
N SER A 344 -7.24 -5.72 -17.37
CA SER A 344 -8.02 -5.15 -18.47
C SER A 344 -7.57 -5.66 -19.83
N ALA A 345 -6.24 -5.74 -20.06
CA ALA A 345 -5.69 -6.30 -21.29
C ALA A 345 -5.95 -7.80 -21.43
N LEU A 346 -5.89 -8.58 -20.34
CA LEU A 346 -6.21 -10.00 -20.34
C LEU A 346 -7.68 -10.25 -20.69
N VAL A 347 -8.60 -9.48 -20.07
CA VAL A 347 -10.04 -9.54 -20.35
C VAL A 347 -10.32 -9.18 -21.81
N LYS A 348 -9.75 -8.07 -22.31
CA LYS A 348 -9.88 -7.65 -23.72
C LYS A 348 -9.37 -8.73 -24.68
N LYS A 349 -8.27 -9.42 -24.36
CA LYS A 349 -7.69 -10.50 -25.19
C LYS A 349 -8.48 -11.81 -25.13
N ALA A 350 -9.13 -12.09 -24.00
CA ALA A 350 -9.92 -13.30 -23.83
C ALA A 350 -11.23 -13.28 -24.63
N GLU A 351 -11.78 -12.08 -24.92
CA GLU A 351 -13.07 -11.90 -25.59
C GLU A 351 -14.20 -12.71 -24.93
N LEU A 352 -14.13 -12.83 -23.60
CA LEU A 352 -15.11 -13.55 -22.78
C LEU A 352 -16.04 -12.55 -22.09
N GLU A 353 -17.29 -12.97 -21.89
CA GLU A 353 -18.26 -12.24 -21.08
C GLU A 353 -18.32 -12.87 -19.67
N PRO A 354 -18.53 -12.06 -18.61
CA PRO A 354 -18.66 -12.58 -17.26
C PRO A 354 -19.93 -13.45 -17.14
N THR A 355 -19.78 -14.66 -16.61
CA THR A 355 -20.90 -15.58 -16.33
C THR A 355 -21.26 -15.58 -14.86
N ASP A 356 -22.50 -15.94 -14.53
CA ASP A 356 -22.95 -16.07 -13.13
C ASP A 356 -22.08 -17.07 -12.34
N GLU A 357 -21.59 -18.14 -12.99
CA GLU A 357 -20.70 -19.12 -12.37
C GLU A 357 -19.35 -18.50 -11.96
N MET A 358 -18.77 -17.64 -12.81
CA MET A 358 -17.52 -16.93 -12.50
C MET A 358 -17.73 -15.94 -11.35
N VAL A 359 -18.84 -15.21 -11.37
CA VAL A 359 -19.21 -14.26 -10.31
C VAL A 359 -19.40 -15.00 -8.98
N ASP A 360 -20.10 -16.13 -8.97
CA ASP A 360 -20.34 -16.91 -7.77
C ASP A 360 -19.06 -17.51 -7.19
N ALA A 361 -18.18 -18.03 -8.05
CA ALA A 361 -16.86 -18.50 -7.61
C ALA A 361 -16.01 -17.37 -7.02
N PHE A 362 -16.04 -16.17 -7.63
CA PHE A 362 -15.30 -15.02 -7.12
C PHE A 362 -15.88 -14.47 -5.80
N ILE A 363 -17.20 -14.51 -5.62
CA ILE A 363 -17.85 -14.19 -4.34
C ILE A 363 -17.42 -15.18 -3.26
N GLN A 364 -17.38 -16.48 -3.56
CA GLN A 364 -16.91 -17.49 -2.60
C GLN A 364 -15.46 -17.21 -2.19
N HIS A 365 -14.56 -17.04 -3.17
CA HIS A 365 -13.17 -16.68 -2.93
C HIS A 365 -13.04 -15.43 -2.04
N SER A 366 -13.74 -14.35 -2.39
CA SER A 366 -13.67 -13.08 -1.66
C SER A 366 -14.24 -13.17 -0.25
N ALA A 367 -15.33 -13.93 -0.06
CA ALA A 367 -15.93 -14.15 1.24
C ALA A 367 -15.01 -14.92 2.20
N ILE A 368 -14.30 -15.95 1.69
CA ILE A 368 -13.30 -16.70 2.46
C ILE A 368 -12.16 -15.78 2.90
N MET A 369 -11.67 -14.93 2.00
CA MET A 369 -10.59 -13.98 2.28
C MET A 369 -10.99 -12.91 3.31
N GLU A 370 -12.28 -12.57 3.40
CA GLU A 370 -12.83 -11.66 4.42
C GLU A 370 -13.40 -12.38 5.66
N GLU A 371 -13.18 -13.69 5.79
CA GLU A 371 -13.65 -14.51 6.92
C GLU A 371 -15.17 -14.42 7.16
N MET A 372 -15.96 -14.37 6.09
CA MET A 372 -17.42 -14.31 6.16
C MET A 372 -18.09 -15.29 5.20
N SER A 373 -19.38 -15.54 5.42
CA SER A 373 -20.14 -16.39 4.50
C SER A 373 -20.39 -15.69 3.16
N PRO A 374 -20.51 -16.42 2.03
CA PRO A 374 -20.87 -15.83 0.74
C PRO A 374 -22.17 -15.02 0.79
N GLY A 375 -23.15 -15.45 1.60
CA GLY A 375 -24.39 -14.71 1.81
C GLY A 375 -24.19 -13.36 2.51
N ALA A 376 -23.35 -13.33 3.55
CA ALA A 376 -22.99 -12.10 4.26
C ALA A 376 -22.16 -11.15 3.39
N PHE A 377 -21.24 -11.69 2.58
CA PHE A 377 -20.49 -10.91 1.60
C PHE A 377 -21.43 -10.25 0.59
N ARG A 378 -22.41 -11.01 0.08
CA ARG A 378 -23.43 -10.46 -0.82
C ARG A 378 -24.22 -9.33 -0.17
N GLU A 379 -24.71 -9.53 1.05
CA GLU A 379 -25.48 -8.49 1.76
C GLU A 379 -24.65 -7.23 2.03
N LYS A 380 -23.36 -7.39 2.34
CA LYS A 380 -22.44 -6.28 2.62
C LYS A 380 -22.12 -5.45 1.39
N TYR A 381 -21.84 -6.10 0.25
CA TYR A 381 -21.32 -5.44 -0.94
C TYR A 381 -22.33 -5.25 -2.07
N PHE A 382 -23.39 -6.05 -2.12
CA PHE A 382 -24.42 -6.01 -3.16
C PHE A 382 -25.79 -5.78 -2.51
N LYS A 383 -26.32 -4.57 -2.66
CA LYS A 383 -27.69 -4.26 -2.20
C LYS A 383 -28.73 -5.01 -3.03
N ASP A 384 -28.79 -4.67 -4.32
CA ASP A 384 -29.81 -5.19 -5.25
C ASP A 384 -29.20 -5.97 -6.41
N GLU A 385 -28.03 -5.57 -6.90
CA GLU A 385 -27.34 -6.20 -8.03
C GLU A 385 -25.82 -6.14 -7.85
N VAL A 386 -25.13 -7.14 -8.43
CA VAL A 386 -23.67 -7.16 -8.57
C VAL A 386 -23.27 -6.12 -9.63
N SER A 387 -22.33 -5.24 -9.28
CA SER A 387 -21.88 -4.19 -10.20
C SER A 387 -21.16 -4.78 -11.43
N GLU A 388 -21.27 -4.10 -12.58
CA GLU A 388 -20.52 -4.49 -13.78
C GLU A 388 -19.01 -4.55 -13.53
N HIS A 389 -18.48 -3.64 -12.70
CA HIS A 389 -17.08 -3.67 -12.31
C HIS A 389 -16.70 -4.97 -11.59
N PHE A 390 -17.51 -5.41 -10.63
CA PHE A 390 -17.26 -6.67 -9.92
C PHE A 390 -17.39 -7.89 -10.85
N LYS A 391 -18.31 -7.86 -11.83
CA LYS A 391 -18.41 -8.91 -12.84
C LYS A 391 -17.13 -8.99 -13.69
N GLN A 392 -16.55 -7.85 -14.06
CA GLN A 392 -15.27 -7.80 -14.78
C GLN A 392 -14.11 -8.33 -13.92
N ASP A 393 -14.08 -8.01 -12.63
CA ASP A 393 -13.08 -8.56 -11.70
C ASP A 393 -13.21 -10.09 -11.56
N ALA A 394 -14.44 -10.60 -11.50
CA ALA A 394 -14.70 -12.05 -11.47
C ALA A 394 -14.21 -12.74 -12.75
N LEU A 395 -14.40 -12.11 -13.91
CA LEU A 395 -13.88 -12.61 -15.17
C LEU A 395 -12.34 -12.59 -15.19
N ALA A 396 -11.71 -11.50 -14.75
CA ALA A 396 -10.25 -11.40 -14.65
C ALA A 396 -9.68 -12.47 -13.70
N HIS A 397 -10.34 -12.70 -12.55
CA HIS A 397 -10.00 -13.76 -11.62
C HIS A 397 -10.06 -15.14 -12.29
N HIS A 398 -11.13 -15.44 -13.04
CA HIS A 398 -11.26 -16.69 -13.76
C HIS A 398 -10.17 -16.88 -14.84
N ILE A 399 -9.84 -15.82 -15.60
CA ILE A 399 -8.77 -15.87 -16.59
C ILE A 399 -7.41 -16.16 -15.94
N LEU A 400 -7.12 -15.54 -14.79
CA LEU A 400 -5.88 -15.81 -14.05
C LEU A 400 -5.82 -17.24 -13.52
N GLN A 401 -6.94 -17.84 -13.10
CA GLN A 401 -6.99 -19.26 -12.75
C GLN A 401 -6.72 -20.17 -13.95
N GLU A 402 -7.28 -19.86 -15.11
CA GLU A 402 -7.00 -20.59 -16.37
C GLU A 402 -5.52 -20.49 -16.77
N ILE A 403 -4.90 -19.31 -16.59
CA ILE A 403 -3.47 -19.11 -16.82
C ILE A 403 -2.67 -19.92 -15.79
N ALA A 404 -3.03 -19.88 -14.51
CA ALA A 404 -2.39 -20.67 -13.47
C ALA A 404 -2.43 -22.18 -13.77
N ALA A 405 -3.54 -22.69 -14.31
CA ALA A 405 -3.70 -24.11 -14.64
C ALA A 405 -2.84 -24.58 -15.82
N LYS A 406 -2.43 -23.67 -16.72
CA LYS A 406 -1.67 -23.97 -17.95
C LYS A 406 -0.17 -23.71 -17.83
N ASN A 407 0.30 -23.19 -16.71
CA ASN A 407 1.67 -22.74 -16.53
C ASN A 407 2.35 -23.39 -15.32
N GLU A 408 3.69 -23.36 -15.31
CA GLU A 408 4.50 -23.99 -14.28
C GLU A 408 4.91 -22.96 -13.22
N PHE A 409 4.66 -23.26 -11.95
CA PHE A 409 5.17 -22.47 -10.84
C PHE A 409 6.50 -23.05 -10.36
N VAL A 410 7.53 -22.21 -10.36
CA VAL A 410 8.88 -22.58 -9.95
C VAL A 410 9.25 -21.86 -8.66
N GLU A 411 10.14 -22.45 -7.87
CA GLU A 411 10.66 -21.79 -6.68
C GLU A 411 11.37 -20.49 -7.11
N PRO A 412 11.09 -19.35 -6.46
CA PRO A 412 11.76 -18.09 -6.80
C PRO A 412 13.27 -18.26 -6.61
N GLU A 413 14.06 -17.85 -7.61
CA GLU A 413 15.50 -17.69 -7.41
C GLU A 413 15.70 -16.63 -6.32
N PRO A 414 16.67 -16.81 -5.40
CA PRO A 414 17.02 -15.75 -4.47
C PRO A 414 17.35 -14.51 -5.30
N GLU A 415 16.67 -13.40 -5.01
CA GLU A 415 17.03 -12.14 -5.63
C GLU A 415 18.53 -11.92 -5.36
N PRO A 416 19.33 -11.53 -6.37
CA PRO A 416 20.67 -11.08 -6.08
C PRO A 416 20.53 -9.97 -5.03
N GLU A 417 21.22 -10.12 -3.89
CA GLU A 417 21.30 -9.08 -2.87
C GLU A 417 21.44 -7.75 -3.58
N GLU A 418 20.45 -6.87 -3.42
CA GLU A 418 20.56 -5.51 -3.91
C GLU A 418 21.91 -5.00 -3.39
N PRO A 419 22.80 -4.48 -4.25
CA PRO A 419 24.01 -3.87 -3.73
C PRO A 419 23.57 -2.82 -2.73
N GLU A 420 24.02 -2.94 -1.47
CA GLU A 420 23.89 -1.90 -0.45
C GLU A 420 24.01 -0.56 -1.14
N ALA A 421 22.96 0.26 -1.02
CA ALA A 421 22.77 1.50 -1.75
C ALA A 421 24.07 2.31 -1.85
N ALA A 422 24.78 2.12 -2.97
CA ALA A 422 25.88 2.97 -3.37
C ALA A 422 25.24 4.12 -4.16
N ASP A 423 25.02 5.23 -3.44
CA ASP A 423 24.75 6.57 -3.97
C ASP A 423 23.80 6.62 -5.19
N ALA A 424 22.50 6.53 -4.92
CA ALA A 424 21.47 6.97 -5.87
C ALA A 424 21.27 8.49 -5.77
N ASP A 425 22.23 9.23 -6.30
CA ASP A 425 22.03 10.61 -6.78
C ASP A 425 21.13 10.57 -8.03
N GLN A 426 19.83 10.30 -7.83
CA GLN A 426 18.76 10.49 -8.81
C GLN A 426 17.48 11.08 -8.18
N THR A 427 17.61 11.71 -7.02
CA THR A 427 16.51 12.42 -6.33
C THR A 427 16.48 13.93 -6.57
N GLU A 428 17.32 14.50 -7.45
CA GLU A 428 17.41 15.96 -7.62
C GLU A 428 16.50 16.60 -8.69
N GLU A 429 15.89 15.88 -9.64
CA GLU A 429 15.14 16.56 -10.73
C GLU A 429 13.62 16.77 -10.52
N ILE A 430 13.10 16.65 -9.29
CA ILE A 430 11.68 17.03 -8.98
C ILE A 430 11.60 18.16 -7.93
N LYS A 431 12.71 18.81 -7.59
CA LYS A 431 12.72 19.95 -6.64
C LYS A 431 12.86 21.33 -7.26
N GLU A 432 13.02 21.46 -8.57
CA GLU A 432 13.02 22.75 -9.25
C GLU A 432 11.81 22.91 -10.16
N GLU A 433 10.64 23.19 -9.56
CA GLU A 433 9.60 24.07 -10.11
C GLU A 433 8.50 24.25 -9.04
N GLN A 434 8.82 25.05 -8.02
CA GLN A 434 7.83 25.76 -7.19
C GLN A 434 8.15 27.25 -7.19
#